data_AF-S3ZEB3-F1
#
_entry.id   AF-S3ZEB3-F1
#
_cell.length_a   1.000
_cell.length_b   1.000
_cell.length_c   1.000
_cell.angle_alpha   90.00
_cell.angle_beta   90.00
_cell.angle_gamma   90.00
#
_symmetry.space_group_name_H-M   'P 1'
#
loop_
_entity.id
_entity.type
_entity.pdbx_description
1 polymer ?
#
loop_
_entity_poly.entity_id
_entity_poly.type
_entity_poly.pdbx_seq_one_letter_code
_entity_poly.pdbx_strand_id
1 'polypeptide(L)'
;MVEDQVRQRFGHYQDIVKAQTGREPTNAVVVRRAFLHARKNDLWAELLERVRHRQQPVSEEDDDPDGLFGDVPARRVERGAIKNGRQLPFRPSLQELEIYDAHREAYGFANRSDFLDAVLDAFLPPLPARRPGR
;
A
#
# COMPACT_ATOMS: atom_id res chain seq x y z
N MET A 1 -8.35 1.56 8.61
CA MET A 1 -7.07 1.19 9.28
C MET A 1 -5.88 0.81 8.38
N VAL A 2 -5.99 0.69 7.03
CA VAL A 2 -4.85 0.33 6.13
C VAL A 2 -4.10 1.55 5.59
N GLU A 3 -4.79 2.65 5.26
CA GLU A 3 -4.15 3.92 4.85
C GLU A 3 -3.20 4.46 5.94
N ASP A 4 -3.58 4.30 7.22
CA ASP A 4 -2.72 4.61 8.36
C ASP A 4 -1.46 3.74 8.40
N GLN A 5 -1.53 2.46 7.99
CA GLN A 5 -0.35 1.59 7.96
C GLN A 5 0.57 1.90 6.79
N VAL A 6 0.05 2.12 5.58
CA VAL A 6 0.87 2.47 4.41
C VAL A 6 1.59 3.79 4.67
N ARG A 7 0.90 4.80 5.20
CA ARG A 7 1.49 6.09 5.55
C ARG A 7 2.57 5.98 6.63
N GLN A 8 2.33 5.20 7.69
CA GLN A 8 3.34 4.98 8.73
C GLN A 8 4.56 4.24 8.19
N ARG A 9 4.36 3.21 7.37
CA ARG A 9 5.43 2.46 6.69
C ARG A 9 6.20 3.36 5.73
N PHE A 10 5.52 4.29 5.07
CA PHE A 10 6.12 5.26 4.17
C PHE A 10 7.07 6.20 4.92
N GLY A 11 6.60 6.81 6.02
CA GLY A 11 7.44 7.65 6.88
C GLY A 11 8.63 6.88 7.45
N HIS A 12 8.38 5.66 7.95
CA HIS A 12 9.44 4.80 8.47
C HIS A 12 10.50 4.46 7.42
N TYR A 13 10.09 4.19 6.18
CA TYR A 13 11.02 3.95 5.08
C TYR A 13 11.85 5.20 4.76
N GLN A 14 11.25 6.39 4.75
CA GLN A 14 11.99 7.64 4.55
C GLN A 14 13.03 7.86 5.66
N ASP A 15 12.67 7.59 6.92
CA ASP A 15 13.59 7.68 8.06
C ASP A 15 14.75 6.69 7.95
N ILE A 16 14.49 5.44 7.58
CA ILE A 16 15.52 4.42 7.34
C ILE A 16 16.49 4.88 6.24
N VAL A 17 15.96 5.33 5.10
CA VAL A 17 16.79 5.76 3.96
C VAL A 17 17.60 7.00 4.33
N LYS A 18 17.03 7.93 5.09
CA LYS A 18 17.72 9.12 5.61
C LYS A 18 18.86 8.73 6.55
N ALA A 19 18.64 7.77 7.45
CA ALA A 19 19.68 7.27 8.34
C ALA A 19 20.83 6.58 7.57
N GLN A 20 20.52 5.89 6.47
CA GLN A 20 21.52 5.18 5.66
C GLN A 20 22.30 6.09 4.70
N THR A 21 21.63 7.09 4.10
CA THR A 21 22.19 7.89 2.98
C THR A 21 22.43 9.36 3.33
N GLY A 22 22.01 9.80 4.52
CA GLY A 22 22.09 11.19 4.97
C GLY A 22 21.07 12.13 4.30
N ARG A 23 20.21 11.63 3.41
CA ARG A 23 19.19 12.42 2.70
C ARG A 23 17.83 11.73 2.71
N GLU A 24 16.79 12.50 3.03
CA GLU A 24 15.42 12.01 3.02
C GLU A 24 14.89 11.95 1.57
N PRO A 25 14.41 10.80 1.08
CA PRO A 25 13.85 10.70 -0.26
C PRO A 25 12.48 11.38 -0.30
N THR A 26 12.20 12.14 -1.37
CA THR A 26 10.89 12.78 -1.56
C THR A 26 9.80 11.75 -1.83
N ASN A 27 8.54 12.13 -1.63
CA ASN A 27 7.41 11.22 -1.85
C ASN A 27 7.39 10.65 -3.27
N ALA A 28 7.68 11.48 -4.27
CA ALA A 28 7.76 11.07 -5.67
C ALA A 28 8.85 10.02 -5.91
N VAL A 29 10.01 10.16 -5.26
CA VAL A 29 11.10 9.18 -5.36
C VAL A 29 10.68 7.82 -4.78
N VAL A 30 9.98 7.81 -3.65
CA VAL A 30 9.51 6.56 -3.03
C VAL A 30 8.47 5.87 -3.92
N VAL A 31 7.48 6.60 -4.43
CA VAL A 31 6.45 6.06 -5.35
C VAL A 31 7.10 5.50 -6.61
N ARG A 32 8.04 6.25 -7.22
CA ARG A 32 8.78 5.78 -8.40
C ARG A 32 9.57 4.51 -8.11
N ARG A 33 10.25 4.41 -6.95
CA ARG A 33 10.98 3.19 -6.56
C ARG A 33 10.03 2.01 -6.37
N ALA A 34 8.89 2.21 -5.72
CA ALA A 34 7.88 1.19 -5.52
C ALA A 34 7.33 0.66 -6.86
N PHE A 35 7.01 1.58 -7.78
CA PHE A 35 6.56 1.22 -9.13
C PHE A 35 7.62 0.42 -9.91
N LEU A 36 8.87 0.88 -9.91
CA LEU A 36 9.96 0.16 -10.57
C LEU A 36 10.22 -1.21 -9.93
N HIS A 37 10.03 -1.35 -8.62
CA HIS A 37 10.11 -2.64 -7.93
C HIS A 37 9.00 -3.60 -8.38
N ALA A 38 7.75 -3.13 -8.43
CA ALA A 38 6.63 -3.92 -8.92
C ALA A 38 6.84 -4.36 -10.39
N ARG A 39 7.35 -3.45 -11.23
CA ARG A 39 7.69 -3.75 -12.62
C ARG A 39 8.82 -4.77 -12.76
N LYS A 40 9.89 -4.63 -11.98
CA LYS A 40 11.07 -5.50 -12.05
C LYS A 40 10.75 -6.94 -11.64
N ASN A 41 9.83 -7.12 -10.71
CA ASN A 41 9.46 -8.43 -10.16
C ASN A 41 8.12 -8.96 -10.72
N ASP A 42 7.55 -8.30 -11.75
CA ASP A 42 6.28 -8.66 -12.39
C ASP A 42 5.12 -8.92 -11.40
N LEU A 43 4.99 -8.06 -10.38
CA LEU A 43 4.03 -8.27 -9.27
C LEU A 43 2.57 -7.94 -9.63
N TRP A 44 2.27 -7.60 -10.88
CA TRP A 44 1.01 -6.95 -11.24
C TRP A 44 -0.23 -7.80 -11.00
N ALA A 45 -0.17 -9.09 -11.33
CA ALA A 45 -1.26 -10.02 -11.08
C ALA A 45 -1.52 -10.20 -9.57
N GLU A 46 -0.45 -10.35 -8.78
CA GLU A 46 -0.55 -10.48 -7.33
C GLU A 46 -1.11 -9.21 -6.68
N LEU A 47 -0.68 -8.04 -7.14
CA LEU A 47 -1.19 -6.75 -6.69
C LEU A 47 -2.68 -6.60 -7.00
N LEU A 48 -3.12 -7.02 -8.19
CA LEU A 48 -4.54 -6.96 -8.57
C LEU A 48 -5.39 -7.88 -7.69
N GLU A 49 -4.93 -9.10 -7.44
CA GLU A 49 -5.63 -10.04 -6.54
C GLU A 49 -5.72 -9.49 -5.12
N ARG A 50 -4.63 -8.89 -4.59
CA ARG A 50 -4.66 -8.23 -3.29
C ARG A 50 -5.69 -7.09 -3.23
N VAL A 51 -5.80 -6.28 -4.29
CA VAL A 51 -6.82 -5.22 -4.37
C VAL A 51 -8.22 -5.81 -4.40
N ARG A 52 -8.45 -6.87 -5.18
CA ARG A 52 -9.76 -7.57 -5.23
C ARG A 52 -10.16 -8.14 -3.88
N HIS A 53 -9.23 -8.80 -3.18
CA HIS A 53 -9.49 -9.33 -1.84
C HIS A 53 -9.82 -8.25 -0.82
N ARG A 54 -9.22 -7.06 -0.91
CA ARG A 54 -9.57 -5.92 -0.04
C ARG A 54 -10.98 -5.39 -0.29
N GLN A 55 -11.47 -5.49 -1.53
CA GLN A 55 -12.80 -5.01 -1.92
C GLN A 55 -13.90 -6.03 -1.63
N GLN A 56 -13.55 -7.26 -1.24
CA GLN A 56 -14.51 -8.31 -0.94
C GLN A 56 -15.37 -7.92 0.30
N PRO A 57 -16.71 -7.98 0.21
CA PRO A 57 -17.56 -7.71 1.36
C PRO A 57 -17.34 -8.78 2.42
N VAL A 58 -17.24 -8.36 3.68
CA VAL A 58 -17.15 -9.25 4.84
C VAL A 58 -18.58 -9.62 5.25
N SER A 59 -18.88 -10.93 5.35
CA SER A 59 -20.15 -11.45 5.88
C SER A 59 -20.05 -11.70 7.38
N GLU A 60 -21.18 -11.74 8.09
CA GLU A 60 -21.22 -12.23 9.49
C GLU A 60 -20.76 -13.69 9.60
N GLU A 61 -20.86 -14.45 8.51
CA GLU A 61 -20.37 -15.83 8.41
C GLU A 61 -18.83 -15.94 8.38
N ASP A 62 -18.12 -14.82 8.16
CA ASP A 62 -16.66 -14.75 8.21
C ASP A 62 -16.13 -14.34 9.61
N ASP A 63 -17.02 -14.14 10.61
CA ASP A 63 -16.63 -13.85 11.99
C ASP A 63 -16.04 -15.11 12.65
N ASP A 64 -14.73 -15.08 12.92
CA ASP A 64 -13.99 -16.13 13.64
C ASP A 64 -13.63 -15.61 15.04
N PRO A 65 -14.58 -15.62 16.00
CA PRO A 65 -14.40 -15.01 17.31
C PRO A 65 -13.33 -15.72 18.15
N ASP A 66 -13.08 -17.00 17.86
CA ASP A 66 -12.09 -17.84 18.53
C ASP A 66 -10.72 -17.81 17.83
N GLY A 67 -10.63 -17.22 16.63
CA GLY A 67 -9.39 -17.12 15.85
C GLY A 67 -8.85 -18.47 15.37
N LEU A 68 -9.72 -19.46 15.17
CA LEU A 68 -9.36 -20.84 14.84
C LEU A 68 -8.57 -20.97 13.54
N PHE A 69 -8.86 -20.11 12.56
CA PHE A 69 -8.22 -20.15 11.24
C PHE A 69 -7.05 -19.16 11.10
N GLY A 70 -6.69 -18.47 12.19
CA GLY A 70 -5.66 -17.45 12.22
C GLY A 70 -6.08 -16.15 11.53
N ASP A 71 -5.24 -15.12 11.63
CA ASP A 71 -5.45 -13.84 10.97
C ASP A 71 -5.38 -14.02 9.45
N VAL A 72 -6.52 -13.95 8.75
CA VAL A 72 -6.55 -13.97 7.28
C VAL A 72 -5.92 -12.66 6.78
N PRO A 73 -4.74 -12.67 6.13
CA PRO A 73 -4.03 -11.46 5.77
C PRO A 73 -4.62 -10.86 4.48
N ALA A 74 -5.86 -10.35 4.57
CA ALA A 74 -6.48 -9.41 3.62
C ALA A 74 -7.95 -9.08 3.95
N ARG A 75 -8.63 -9.84 4.82
CA ARG A 75 -10.06 -9.64 5.10
C ARG A 75 -10.26 -8.75 6.33
N ARG A 76 -10.04 -7.44 6.22
CA ARG A 76 -10.41 -6.51 7.29
C ARG A 76 -11.24 -5.33 6.80
N VAL A 77 -12.49 -5.40 7.25
CA VAL A 77 -13.48 -4.36 7.51
C VAL A 77 -12.85 -2.99 7.76
N GLU A 78 -13.19 -2.01 6.91
CA GLU A 78 -13.90 -0.82 7.35
C GLU A 78 -14.41 -0.06 6.13
N ARG A 79 -15.70 -0.25 5.86
CA ARG A 79 -16.50 0.58 4.97
C ARG A 79 -16.70 1.92 5.67
N GLY A 80 -15.74 2.80 5.49
CA GLY A 80 -15.83 4.19 5.90
C GLY A 80 -14.87 4.95 5.01
N ALA A 81 -15.41 5.74 4.08
CA ALA A 81 -14.67 6.81 3.43
C ALA A 81 -14.30 7.83 4.52
N ILE A 82 -13.32 7.47 5.35
CA ILE A 82 -12.73 8.36 6.32
C ILE A 82 -11.89 9.31 5.47
N LYS A 83 -12.48 10.45 5.11
CA LYS A 83 -11.77 11.66 4.67
C LYS A 83 -10.92 12.19 5.83
N ASN A 84 -10.03 11.38 6.41
CA ASN A 84 -9.04 11.87 7.35
C ASN A 84 -7.92 12.49 6.53
N GLY A 85 -8.08 13.81 6.36
CA GLY A 85 -7.19 14.68 5.64
C GLY A 85 -5.74 14.53 6.10
N ARG A 86 -4.94 13.92 5.23
CA ARG A 86 -3.57 14.32 4.87
C ARG A 86 -3.12 13.38 3.76
N GLN A 87 -3.70 13.57 2.57
CA GLN A 87 -3.11 13.00 1.35
C GLN A 87 -1.64 13.39 1.32
N LEU A 88 -0.76 12.40 1.15
CA LEU A 88 0.66 12.68 1.00
C LEU A 88 0.80 13.58 -0.23
N PRO A 89 1.47 14.75 -0.13
CA PRO A 89 1.68 15.59 -1.29
C PRO A 89 2.52 14.81 -2.30
N PHE A 90 1.86 14.33 -3.34
CA PHE A 90 2.44 13.62 -4.45
C PHE A 90 2.30 14.51 -5.68
N ARG A 91 3.43 15.05 -6.14
CA ARG A 91 3.51 15.91 -7.34
C ARG A 91 4.33 15.20 -8.42
N PRO A 92 3.79 14.15 -9.05
CA PRO A 92 4.44 13.49 -10.18
C PRO A 92 4.53 14.43 -11.38
N SER A 93 5.50 14.20 -12.25
CA SER A 93 5.50 14.79 -13.58
C SER A 93 4.36 14.23 -14.44
N LEU A 94 3.97 14.96 -15.49
CA LEU A 94 2.97 14.49 -16.46
C LEU A 94 3.36 13.13 -17.06
N GLN A 95 4.63 12.98 -17.42
CA GLN A 95 5.16 11.72 -17.96
C GLN A 95 5.03 10.57 -16.96
N GLU A 96 5.29 10.80 -15.67
CA GLU A 96 5.11 9.76 -14.64
C GLU A 96 3.64 9.36 -14.50
N LEU A 97 2.72 10.33 -14.54
CA LEU A 97 1.28 10.07 -14.50
C LEU A 97 0.83 9.19 -15.67
N GLU A 98 1.25 9.52 -16.89
CA GLU A 98 0.92 8.73 -18.08
C GLU A 98 1.42 7.28 -17.97
N ILE A 99 2.63 7.08 -17.42
CA ILE A 99 3.19 5.74 -17.20
C ILE A 99 2.35 4.97 -16.18
N TYR A 100 1.99 5.60 -15.05
CA TYR A 100 1.17 4.97 -14.03
C TYR A 100 -0.22 4.60 -14.56
N ASP A 101 -0.85 5.49 -15.32
CA ASP A 101 -2.17 5.26 -15.90
C ASP A 101 -2.14 4.16 -16.96
N ALA A 102 -1.12 4.13 -17.82
CA ALA A 102 -0.97 3.08 -18.83
C ALA A 102 -0.84 1.69 -18.19
N HIS A 103 -0.09 1.56 -17.09
CA HIS A 103 0.03 0.27 -16.38
C HIS A 103 -1.24 -0.07 -15.61
N ARG A 104 -1.85 0.91 -14.93
CA ARG A 104 -3.14 0.73 -14.27
C ARG A 104 -4.18 0.16 -15.23
N GLU A 105 -4.27 0.72 -16.44
CA GLU A 105 -5.21 0.29 -17.48
C GLU A 105 -4.84 -1.07 -18.06
N ALA A 106 -3.57 -1.29 -18.41
CA ALA A 106 -3.09 -2.54 -18.97
C ALA A 106 -3.36 -3.76 -18.06
N TYR A 107 -3.28 -3.56 -16.74
CA TYR A 107 -3.50 -4.61 -15.74
C TYR A 107 -4.89 -4.56 -15.09
N GLY A 108 -5.80 -3.70 -15.56
CA GLY A 108 -7.21 -3.71 -15.16
C GLY A 108 -7.51 -3.19 -13.75
N PHE A 109 -6.70 -2.27 -13.21
CA PHE A 109 -6.97 -1.63 -11.92
C PHE A 109 -8.06 -0.54 -12.04
N ALA A 110 -9.05 -0.57 -11.16
CA ALA A 110 -10.22 0.31 -11.23
C ALA A 110 -9.89 1.81 -11.07
N ASN A 111 -9.00 2.17 -10.15
CA ASN A 111 -8.59 3.55 -9.92
C ASN A 111 -7.10 3.68 -9.62
N ARG A 112 -6.56 4.90 -9.79
CA ARG A 112 -5.13 5.18 -9.64
C ARG A 112 -4.67 5.09 -8.18
N SER A 113 -5.52 5.49 -7.23
CA SER A 113 -5.18 5.46 -5.81
C SER A 113 -4.94 4.03 -5.32
N ASP A 114 -5.88 3.13 -5.56
CA ASP A 114 -5.77 1.70 -5.22
C ASP A 114 -4.55 1.06 -5.89
N PHE A 115 -4.29 1.41 -7.14
CA PHE A 115 -3.11 0.95 -7.87
C PHE A 115 -1.81 1.40 -7.18
N LEU A 116 -1.67 2.70 -6.90
CA LEU A 116 -0.47 3.24 -6.26
C LEU A 116 -0.32 2.76 -4.82
N ASP A 117 -1.42 2.62 -4.08
CA ASP A 117 -1.41 2.09 -2.72
C ASP A 117 -1.04 0.61 -2.69
N ALA A 118 -1.50 -0.19 -3.64
CA ALA A 118 -1.08 -1.59 -3.77
C ALA A 118 0.42 -1.70 -4.09
N VAL A 119 0.90 -0.87 -5.02
CA VAL A 119 2.32 -0.78 -5.37
C VAL A 119 3.18 -0.38 -4.17
N LEU A 120 2.76 0.62 -3.40
CA LEU A 120 3.44 1.04 -2.18
C LEU A 120 3.40 -0.04 -1.10
N ASP A 121 2.27 -0.69 -0.91
CA ASP A 121 2.09 -1.73 0.10
C ASP A 121 2.99 -2.95 -0.15
N ALA A 122 3.20 -3.35 -1.40
CA ALA A 122 4.13 -4.43 -1.73
C ALA A 122 5.61 -4.02 -1.63
N PHE A 123 5.92 -2.73 -1.74
CA PHE A 123 7.30 -2.23 -1.69
C PHE A 123 7.77 -1.92 -0.27
N LEU A 124 6.90 -1.30 0.55
CA LEU A 124 7.30 -0.80 1.85
C LEU A 124 7.56 -1.97 2.82
N PRO A 125 8.56 -1.89 3.71
CA PRO A 125 8.72 -2.91 4.74
C PRO A 125 7.56 -2.86 5.75
N PRO A 126 7.21 -3.97 6.41
CA PRO A 126 6.27 -3.95 7.53
C PRO A 126 6.87 -3.11 8.68
N LEU A 127 6.00 -2.52 9.51
CA LEU A 127 6.46 -1.84 10.72
C LEU A 127 7.05 -2.87 11.70
N PRO A 128 8.08 -2.52 12.47
CA PRO A 128 8.58 -3.39 13.51
C PRO A 128 7.45 -3.72 14.49
N ALA A 129 7.24 -5.02 14.73
CA ALA A 129 6.25 -5.47 15.70
C ALA A 129 6.51 -4.76 17.03
N ARG A 130 5.49 -4.06 17.54
CA ARG A 130 5.56 -3.40 18.85
C ARG A 130 5.82 -4.52 19.86
N ARG A 131 7.06 -4.64 20.36
CA ARG A 131 7.37 -5.66 21.37
C ARG A 131 6.38 -5.45 22.52
N PRO A 132 5.66 -6.49 22.98
CA PRO A 132 4.86 -6.36 24.18
C PRO A 132 5.80 -5.93 25.31
N GLY A 133 5.51 -4.76 25.90
CA GLY A 133 6.26 -4.25 27.03
C GLY A 133 6.22 -5.30 28.14
N ARG A 134 7.41 -5.59 28.68
CA ARG A 134 7.57 -6.36 29.92
C ARG A 134 7.01 -5.60 31.11
#